data_AF-A0A9P5C1J2-F1
#
_entry.id   AF-A0A9P5C1J2-F1
#
_cell.length_a   1.000
_cell.length_b   1.000
_cell.length_c   1.000
_cell.angle_alpha   90.00
_cell.angle_beta   90.00
_cell.angle_gamma   90.00
#
_symmetry.space_group_name_H-M   'P 1'
#
loop_
_entity.id
_entity.type
_entity.pdbx_description
1 polymer ?
#
loop_
_entity_poly.entity_id
_entity_poly.type
_entity_poly.pdbx_seq_one_letter_code
_entity_poly.pdbx_strand_id
1 'polypeptide(L)'
;MSDYGGDDGGFGDDGYDGGAIDFDEEAEPEIMDDMDDAEGGEDPDVDDNIVVSGDASAAQAAKDKAKNSVDAEKAKKVPNENRTTTPYMTKYEKARVLGTRALQISGNAPVLIDVEGMTDPLQIAAKELREKKIPLVVRRYLPDGFYEDWTCEELLI
;
A
#
# COMPACT_ATOMS: atom_id res chain seq x y z
N MET A 1 17.10 14.77 71.79
CA MET A 1 15.95 14.76 70.86
C MET A 1 16.43 15.44 69.59
N SER A 2 16.26 14.76 68.44
CA SER A 2 16.65 15.11 67.06
C SER A 2 18.14 15.42 66.87
N ASP A 3 19.05 14.52 66.45
CA ASP A 3 19.06 13.45 65.43
C ASP A 3 19.02 13.94 63.96
N TYR A 4 20.17 13.76 63.28
CA TYR A 4 20.51 13.76 61.84
C TYR A 4 20.16 15.01 60.99
N GLY A 5 21.08 15.79 60.38
CA GLY A 5 22.38 15.47 59.76
C GLY A 5 22.15 14.85 58.38
N GLY A 6 22.04 15.61 57.29
CA GLY A 6 23.11 15.77 56.30
C GLY A 6 23.36 14.49 55.46
N ASP A 7 23.08 14.53 54.16
CA ASP A 7 23.98 14.09 53.06
C ASP A 7 23.20 14.03 51.73
N ASP A 8 23.67 14.83 50.79
CA ASP A 8 23.30 14.94 49.41
C ASP A 8 24.06 13.90 48.57
N GLY A 9 23.35 13.01 47.89
CA GLY A 9 23.98 12.21 46.84
C GLY A 9 23.18 10.96 46.46
N GLY A 10 22.72 10.90 45.22
CA GLY A 10 22.16 9.66 44.69
C GLY A 10 21.32 9.84 43.44
N PHE A 11 22.01 9.89 42.30
CA PHE A 11 21.58 9.66 40.93
C PHE A 11 20.38 8.73 40.74
N GLY A 12 19.63 9.03 39.68
CA GLY A 12 18.36 8.41 39.33
C GLY A 12 18.40 6.93 38.96
N ASP A 13 17.22 6.35 39.00
CA ASP A 13 16.85 5.13 38.29
C ASP A 13 15.33 5.20 38.11
N ASP A 14 14.90 5.38 36.87
CA ASP A 14 13.50 5.45 36.46
C ASP A 14 12.90 4.03 36.60
N GLY A 15 12.46 3.72 37.83
CA GLY A 15 11.84 2.47 38.19
C GLY A 15 10.43 2.37 37.61
N TYR A 16 10.30 1.53 36.59
CA TYR A 16 9.06 0.95 36.08
C TYR A 16 8.21 0.39 37.24
N ASP A 17 7.22 1.16 37.70
CA ASP A 17 6.27 0.71 38.71
C ASP A 17 5.14 -0.09 38.05
N GLY A 18 5.02 -1.33 38.49
CA GLY A 18 4.07 -2.33 38.02
C GLY A 18 2.66 -2.07 38.53
N GLY A 19 1.96 -1.13 37.90
CA GLY A 19 0.51 -1.00 38.02
C GLY A 19 -0.20 -1.83 36.95
N ALA A 20 -0.95 -2.85 37.36
CA ALA A 20 -1.86 -3.58 36.48
C ALA A 20 -2.83 -2.60 35.80
N ILE A 21 -2.84 -2.58 34.47
CA ILE A 21 -3.90 -1.95 33.69
C ILE A 21 -5.17 -2.77 33.89
N ASP A 22 -6.03 -2.30 34.80
CA ASP A 22 -7.38 -2.80 34.97
C ASP A 22 -8.17 -2.42 33.71
N PHE A 23 -8.31 -3.38 32.79
CA PHE A 23 -9.03 -3.22 31.54
C PHE A 23 -10.51 -3.37 31.87
N ASP A 24 -11.17 -2.25 32.17
CA ASP A 24 -12.60 -2.20 32.38
C ASP A 24 -13.32 -2.71 31.11
N GLU A 25 -13.95 -3.88 31.24
CA GLU A 25 -14.53 -4.68 30.15
C GLU A 25 -15.82 -4.07 29.58
N GLU A 26 -16.29 -2.94 30.13
CA GLU A 26 -17.56 -2.29 29.75
C GLU A 26 -17.43 -0.92 29.05
N ALA A 27 -16.25 -0.54 28.54
CA ALA A 27 -16.15 0.63 27.67
C ALA A 27 -16.48 0.27 26.21
N GLU A 28 -17.77 0.19 25.87
CA GLU A 28 -18.20 0.18 24.46
C GLU A 28 -17.70 1.47 23.79
N PRO A 29 -16.97 1.40 22.66
CA PRO A 29 -16.62 2.61 21.93
C PRO A 29 -17.91 3.21 21.35
N GLU A 30 -18.26 4.42 21.77
CA GLU A 30 -19.32 5.19 21.11
C GLU A 30 -18.93 5.46 19.66
N ILE A 31 -19.53 4.68 18.77
CA ILE A 31 -19.39 4.83 17.33
C ILE A 31 -20.19 6.08 16.98
N MET A 32 -19.48 7.18 16.69
CA MET A 32 -20.08 8.41 16.20
C MET A 32 -20.69 8.12 14.83
N ASP A 33 -22.01 7.95 14.78
CA ASP A 33 -22.83 7.73 13.59
C ASP A 33 -23.02 9.04 12.79
N ASP A 34 -21.93 9.80 12.57
CA ASP A 34 -21.92 10.88 11.59
C ASP A 34 -21.73 10.26 10.20
N MET A 35 -22.84 9.68 9.74
CA MET A 35 -23.14 9.49 8.33
C MET A 35 -23.35 10.87 7.71
N ASP A 36 -22.27 11.64 7.60
CA ASP A 36 -22.21 12.76 6.67
C ASP A 36 -22.23 12.14 5.27
N ASP A 37 -23.36 12.35 4.63
CA ASP A 37 -23.65 12.07 3.23
C ASP A 37 -22.50 12.63 2.39
N ALA A 38 -21.54 11.78 2.06
CA ALA A 38 -20.51 12.08 1.09
C ALA A 38 -21.21 12.11 -0.27
N GLU A 39 -21.86 13.25 -0.55
CA GLU A 39 -22.17 13.74 -1.88
C GLU A 39 -20.94 13.43 -2.74
N GLY A 40 -21.08 12.42 -3.57
CA GLY A 40 -20.03 11.92 -4.44
C GLY A 40 -19.54 13.09 -5.27
N GLY A 41 -18.38 13.63 -4.90
CA GLY A 41 -17.66 14.57 -5.75
C GLY A 41 -17.51 13.91 -7.11
N GLU A 42 -18.22 14.44 -8.10
CA GLU A 42 -17.98 14.09 -9.49
C GLU A 42 -16.50 14.33 -9.74
N ASP A 43 -15.73 13.25 -9.93
CA ASP A 43 -14.38 13.34 -10.46
C ASP A 43 -14.47 14.14 -11.77
N PRO A 44 -13.86 15.34 -11.87
CA PRO A 44 -13.94 16.14 -13.09
C PRO A 44 -13.14 15.53 -14.26
N ASP A 45 -12.52 14.36 -14.05
CA ASP A 45 -11.70 13.65 -15.02
C ASP A 45 -12.33 12.33 -15.51
N VAL A 46 -13.65 12.15 -15.36
CA VAL A 46 -14.37 11.21 -16.22
C VAL A 46 -14.51 11.89 -17.59
N ASP A 47 -13.43 11.83 -18.37
CA ASP A 47 -13.49 12.01 -19.83
C ASP A 47 -14.32 10.84 -20.38
N ASP A 48 -15.63 10.94 -20.19
CA ASP A 48 -16.60 10.19 -20.96
C ASP A 48 -16.23 10.45 -22.41
N ASN A 49 -15.91 9.36 -23.11
CA ASN A 49 -15.66 9.31 -24.54
C ASN A 49 -16.98 9.56 -25.31
N ILE A 50 -17.72 10.59 -24.90
CA ILE A 50 -18.96 11.08 -25.47
C ILE A 50 -18.56 11.91 -26.68
N VAL A 51 -18.76 11.31 -27.85
CA VAL A 51 -18.63 11.99 -29.14
C VAL A 51 -19.88 12.88 -29.30
N VAL A 52 -19.84 14.09 -28.72
CA VAL A 52 -20.98 15.05 -28.67
C VAL A 52 -21.47 15.48 -30.07
N SER A 53 -20.69 15.27 -31.11
CA SER A 53 -21.08 15.64 -32.47
C SER A 53 -20.40 14.75 -33.50
N GLY A 54 -21.17 14.22 -34.43
CA GLY A 54 -20.73 13.43 -35.58
C GLY A 54 -20.00 14.25 -36.65
N ASP A 55 -19.24 15.28 -36.26
CA ASP A 55 -18.39 16.05 -37.16
C ASP A 55 -17.04 15.34 -37.31
N ALA A 56 -16.64 15.05 -38.55
CA ALA A 56 -15.40 14.35 -38.87
C ALA A 56 -14.15 15.10 -38.33
N SER A 57 -14.24 16.41 -38.13
CA SER A 57 -13.15 17.22 -37.59
C SER A 57 -12.97 17.05 -36.07
N ALA A 58 -14.07 16.81 -35.33
CA ALA A 58 -14.01 16.53 -33.89
C ALA A 58 -13.44 15.14 -33.60
N ALA A 59 -13.79 14.15 -34.44
CA ALA A 59 -13.23 12.80 -34.37
C ALA A 59 -11.72 12.76 -34.66
N GLN A 60 -11.21 13.65 -35.51
CA GLN A 60 -9.79 13.76 -35.81
C GLN A 60 -9.02 14.42 -34.66
N ALA A 61 -9.56 15.51 -34.08
CA ALA A 61 -8.96 16.19 -32.93
C ALA A 61 -8.93 15.32 -31.65
N ALA A 62 -9.93 14.46 -31.45
CA ALA A 62 -9.95 13.49 -30.34
C ALA A 62 -8.85 12.42 -30.48
N LYS A 63 -8.55 11.97 -31.71
CA LYS A 63 -7.46 11.01 -31.99
C LYS A 63 -6.06 11.57 -31.72
N ASP A 64 -5.87 12.88 -31.86
CA ASP A 64 -4.58 13.52 -31.60
C ASP A 64 -4.30 13.75 -30.11
N LYS A 65 -5.35 13.88 -29.27
CA LYS A 65 -5.22 13.94 -27.80
C LYS A 65 -5.08 12.56 -27.14
N ALA A 66 -5.63 11.50 -27.74
CA ALA A 66 -5.59 10.13 -27.22
C ALA A 66 -4.28 9.36 -27.52
N LYS A 67 -3.12 10.03 -27.60
CA LYS A 67 -1.83 9.38 -27.82
C LYS A 67 -1.18 8.90 -26.52
N ASN A 68 -1.92 8.19 -25.68
CA ASN A 68 -1.30 7.22 -24.77
C ASN A 68 -1.00 5.96 -25.57
N SER A 69 -0.04 6.05 -26.51
CA SER A 69 0.42 4.86 -27.21
C SER A 69 1.27 4.02 -26.27
N VAL A 70 1.12 2.70 -26.35
CA VAL A 70 1.96 1.75 -25.58
C VAL A 70 3.45 2.00 -25.78
N ASP A 71 3.83 2.55 -26.94
CA ASP A 71 5.21 2.93 -27.27
C ASP A 71 5.67 4.17 -26.49
N ALA A 72 4.78 5.16 -26.30
CA ALA A 72 5.07 6.34 -25.50
C ALA A 72 5.22 6.00 -24.00
N GLU A 73 4.44 5.05 -23.47
CA GLU A 73 4.62 4.58 -22.10
C GLU A 73 5.90 3.75 -21.91
N LYS A 74 6.29 2.94 -22.88
CA LYS A 74 7.56 2.19 -22.83
C LYS A 74 8.77 3.12 -22.82
N ALA A 75 8.70 4.27 -23.49
CA ALA A 75 9.78 5.26 -23.50
C ALA A 75 10.04 5.88 -22.11
N LYS A 76 9.06 5.85 -21.21
CA LYS A 76 9.17 6.36 -19.83
C LYS A 76 9.75 5.34 -18.84
N LYS A 77 10.05 4.11 -19.29
CA LYS A 77 10.65 3.07 -18.44
C LYS A 77 12.12 3.38 -18.18
N VAL A 78 12.50 3.45 -16.91
CA VAL A 78 13.89 3.51 -16.49
C VAL A 78 14.52 2.11 -16.63
N PRO A 79 15.69 1.97 -17.28
CA PRO A 79 16.42 0.70 -17.35
C PRO A 79 16.80 0.17 -15.96
N ASN A 80 16.82 -1.15 -15.79
CA ASN A 80 17.05 -1.79 -14.48
C ASN A 80 18.39 -1.38 -13.82
N GLU A 81 19.42 -1.08 -14.62
CA GLU A 81 20.75 -0.67 -14.17
C GLU A 81 20.79 0.77 -13.62
N ASN A 82 19.83 1.60 -14.04
CA ASN A 82 19.74 3.02 -13.69
C ASN A 82 18.64 3.29 -12.64
N ARG A 83 18.12 2.25 -11.98
CA ARG A 83 17.13 2.40 -10.91
C ARG A 83 17.75 3.07 -9.70
N THR A 84 17.04 4.04 -9.14
CA THR A 84 17.51 4.86 -8.00
C THR A 84 16.67 4.66 -6.75
N THR A 85 15.45 4.12 -6.87
CA THR A 85 14.58 3.92 -5.71
C THR A 85 15.08 2.80 -4.80
N THR A 86 14.57 2.78 -3.56
CA THR A 86 15.03 1.87 -2.50
C THR A 86 14.81 0.38 -2.86
N PRO A 87 15.77 -0.53 -2.57
CA PRO A 87 15.55 -1.96 -2.80
C PRO A 87 14.57 -2.60 -1.79
N TYR A 88 14.11 -1.85 -0.78
CA TYR A 88 13.15 -2.32 0.20
C TYR A 88 11.71 -2.13 -0.28
N MET A 89 10.86 -3.11 0.00
CA MET A 89 9.42 -3.02 -0.19
C MET A 89 8.83 -2.05 0.84
N THR A 90 8.08 -1.06 0.37
CA THR A 90 7.41 -0.13 1.29
C THR A 90 6.21 -0.79 1.95
N LYS A 91 5.77 -0.27 3.10
CA LYS A 91 4.56 -0.76 3.79
C LYS A 91 3.31 -0.69 2.91
N TYR A 92 3.24 0.29 2.01
CA TYR A 92 2.12 0.48 1.08
C TYR A 92 2.14 -0.57 -0.04
N GLU A 93 3.32 -0.84 -0.60
CA GLU A 93 3.51 -1.89 -1.61
C GLU A 93 3.18 -3.26 -1.01
N LYS A 94 3.69 -3.56 0.18
CA LYS A 94 3.40 -4.81 0.88
C LYS A 94 1.91 -5.02 1.08
N ALA A 95 1.21 -4.01 1.59
CA ALA A 95 -0.24 -4.08 1.78
C ALA A 95 -0.99 -4.31 0.46
N ARG A 96 -0.61 -3.58 -0.61
CA ARG A 96 -1.26 -3.70 -1.91
C ARG A 96 -0.99 -5.04 -2.60
N VAL A 97 0.24 -5.53 -2.52
CA VAL A 97 0.67 -6.83 -3.07
C VAL A 97 -0.07 -7.97 -2.37
N LEU A 98 -0.13 -7.96 -1.03
CA LEU A 98 -0.88 -8.95 -0.26
C LEU A 98 -2.37 -8.91 -0.59
N GLY A 99 -2.99 -7.73 -0.61
CA GLY A 99 -4.42 -7.60 -0.93
C GLY A 99 -4.75 -8.06 -2.36
N THR A 100 -3.95 -7.64 -3.34
CA THR A 100 -4.15 -8.05 -4.75
C THR A 100 -3.96 -9.55 -4.92
N ARG A 101 -2.93 -10.12 -4.29
CA ARG A 101 -2.65 -11.55 -4.40
C ARG A 101 -3.69 -12.39 -3.67
N ALA A 102 -4.12 -11.98 -2.48
CA ALA A 102 -5.20 -12.63 -1.75
C ALA A 102 -6.50 -12.62 -2.58
N LEU A 103 -6.84 -11.49 -3.24
CA LEU A 103 -7.99 -11.40 -4.14
C LEU A 103 -7.89 -12.40 -5.30
N GLN A 104 -6.72 -12.53 -5.92
CA GLN A 104 -6.50 -13.52 -6.98
C GLN A 104 -6.72 -14.96 -6.48
N ILE A 105 -6.19 -15.29 -5.29
CA ILE A 105 -6.35 -16.62 -4.68
C ILE A 105 -7.82 -16.91 -4.38
N SER A 106 -8.56 -15.92 -3.85
CA SER A 106 -10.01 -16.01 -3.65
C SER A 106 -10.76 -16.25 -4.96
N GLY A 107 -10.28 -15.67 -6.07
CA GLY A 107 -10.76 -15.92 -7.42
C GLY A 107 -10.27 -17.23 -8.05
N ASN A 108 -9.85 -18.21 -7.24
CA ASN A 108 -9.32 -19.52 -7.66
C ASN A 108 -8.09 -19.44 -8.58
N ALA A 109 -7.29 -18.36 -8.50
CA ALA A 109 -6.01 -18.32 -9.21
C ALA A 109 -5.04 -19.39 -8.67
N PRO A 110 -4.15 -19.93 -9.51
CA PRO A 110 -3.16 -20.92 -9.08
C PRO A 110 -2.21 -20.38 -7.99
N VAL A 111 -2.04 -21.15 -6.92
CA VAL A 111 -1.10 -20.90 -5.82
C VAL A 111 0.24 -21.58 -6.13
N LEU A 112 1.36 -20.89 -5.91
CA LEU A 112 2.72 -21.33 -6.31
C LEU A 112 3.52 -21.99 -5.16
N ILE A 113 2.89 -22.14 -4.00
CA ILE A 113 3.45 -22.71 -2.78
C ILE A 113 2.58 -23.85 -2.26
N ASP A 114 3.11 -24.61 -1.30
CA ASP A 114 2.32 -25.59 -0.57
C ASP A 114 1.43 -24.91 0.47
N VAL A 115 0.13 -25.19 0.39
CA VAL A 115 -0.90 -24.57 1.21
C VAL A 115 -1.03 -25.20 2.60
N GLU A 116 -0.38 -26.32 2.94
CA GLU A 116 -0.29 -26.87 4.33
C GLU A 116 -1.60 -26.85 5.16
N GLY A 117 -2.77 -26.90 4.52
CA GLY A 117 -4.09 -26.80 5.20
C GLY A 117 -4.57 -25.38 5.52
N MET A 118 -3.89 -24.32 5.07
CA MET A 118 -4.38 -22.95 5.13
C MET A 118 -5.59 -22.77 4.21
N THR A 119 -6.64 -22.15 4.74
CA THR A 119 -7.87 -21.82 4.01
C THR A 119 -8.03 -20.33 3.75
N ASP A 120 -7.35 -19.48 4.53
CA ASP A 120 -7.42 -18.02 4.39
C ASP A 120 -6.53 -17.53 3.22
N PRO A 121 -7.10 -16.90 2.18
CA PRO A 121 -6.34 -16.36 1.06
C PRO A 121 -5.26 -15.35 1.47
N LEU A 122 -5.50 -14.57 2.53
CA LEU A 122 -4.53 -13.59 3.00
C LEU A 122 -3.29 -14.27 3.60
N GLN A 123 -3.49 -15.33 4.39
CA GLN A 123 -2.37 -16.12 4.93
C GLN A 123 -1.59 -16.83 3.83
N ILE A 124 -2.27 -17.38 2.82
CA ILE A 124 -1.61 -18.00 1.66
C ILE A 124 -0.76 -16.96 0.92
N ALA A 125 -1.31 -15.77 0.62
CA ALA A 125 -0.57 -14.68 0.00
C ALA A 125 0.63 -14.22 0.85
N ALA A 126 0.46 -14.16 2.18
CA ALA A 126 1.56 -13.80 3.09
C ALA A 126 2.68 -14.85 3.09
N LYS A 127 2.34 -16.15 2.99
CA LYS A 127 3.34 -17.20 2.82
C LYS A 127 4.02 -17.12 1.46
N GLU A 128 3.28 -16.86 0.38
CA GLU A 128 3.87 -16.69 -0.96
C GLU A 128 4.84 -15.50 -1.01
N LEU A 129 4.51 -14.40 -0.33
CA LEU A 129 5.38 -13.23 -0.24
C LEU A 129 6.68 -13.57 0.51
N ARG A 130 6.59 -14.33 1.61
CA ARG A 130 7.76 -14.77 2.39
C ARG A 130 8.67 -15.72 1.60
N GLU A 131 8.08 -16.59 0.79
CA GLU A 131 8.81 -17.49 -0.12
C GLU A 131 9.25 -16.82 -1.42
N LYS A 132 9.00 -15.51 -1.59
CA LYS A 132 9.33 -14.72 -2.79
C LYS A 132 8.73 -15.29 -4.09
N LYS A 133 7.56 -15.92 -4.01
CA LYS A 133 6.88 -16.54 -5.16
C LYS A 133 5.71 -15.76 -5.73
N ILE A 134 5.45 -14.53 -5.26
CA ILE A 134 4.36 -13.72 -5.80
C ILE A 134 4.72 -13.25 -7.23
N PRO A 135 3.91 -13.59 -8.26
CA PRO A 135 4.19 -13.27 -9.64
C PRO A 135 3.69 -11.85 -10.00
N LEU A 136 4.08 -10.84 -9.21
CA LEU A 136 3.69 -9.44 -9.40
C LEU A 136 4.91 -8.54 -9.53
N VAL A 137 4.71 -7.42 -10.23
CA VAL A 137 5.70 -6.36 -10.42
C VAL A 137 5.11 -5.06 -9.86
N VAL A 138 5.88 -4.38 -9.03
CA VAL A 138 5.57 -3.04 -8.52
C VAL A 138 6.15 -2.01 -9.49
N ARG A 139 5.29 -1.18 -10.06
CA ARG A 139 5.71 -0.03 -10.86
C ARG A 139 5.73 1.23 -9.99
N ARG A 140 6.92 1.81 -9.80
CA ARG A 140 7.11 3.05 -9.06
C ARG A 140 7.20 4.22 -10.03
N TYR A 141 6.22 5.12 -9.98
CA TYR A 141 6.25 6.35 -10.75
C TYR A 141 7.10 7.40 -10.04
N LEU A 142 7.97 8.05 -10.81
CA LEU A 142 8.79 9.17 -10.39
C LEU A 142 8.04 10.49 -10.67
N PRO A 143 8.38 11.60 -9.97
CA PRO A 143 7.71 12.89 -10.17
C PRO A 143 7.84 13.47 -11.57
N ASP A 144 8.83 13.05 -12.35
CA ASP A 144 9.07 13.43 -13.74
C ASP A 144 8.21 12.62 -14.75
N GLY A 145 7.41 11.66 -14.26
CA GLY A 145 6.57 10.78 -15.05
C GLY A 145 7.27 9.55 -15.59
N PHE A 146 8.58 9.37 -15.34
CA PHE A 146 9.27 8.11 -15.59
C PHE A 146 8.86 7.06 -14.55
N TYR A 147 9.14 5.78 -14.81
CA TYR A 147 8.87 4.73 -13.84
C TYR A 147 9.94 3.65 -13.79
N GLU A 148 10.06 3.05 -12.61
CA GLU A 148 10.90 1.88 -12.35
C GLU A 148 10.01 0.67 -12.09
N ASP A 149 10.27 -0.43 -12.79
CA ASP A 149 9.61 -1.72 -12.52
C ASP A 149 10.47 -2.53 -11.55
N TRP A 150 9.87 -3.00 -10.44
CA TRP A 150 10.50 -3.83 -9.42
C TRP A 150 9.73 -5.13 -9.24
N THR A 151 10.38 -6.28 -9.34
CA THR A 151 9.71 -7.57 -9.09
C THR A 151 9.50 -7.77 -7.58
N CYS A 152 8.39 -8.41 -7.19
CA CYS A 152 8.18 -8.71 -5.77
C CYS A 152 9.24 -9.67 -5.20
N GLU A 153 9.88 -10.47 -6.06
CA GLU A 153 10.96 -11.38 -5.70
C GLU A 153 12.27 -10.65 -5.34
N GLU A 154 12.62 -9.59 -6.08
CA GLU A 154 13.88 -8.88 -5.86
C GLU A 154 13.83 -7.91 -4.67
N LEU A 155 12.64 -7.42 -4.32
CA LEU A 155 12.45 -6.51 -3.19
C LEU A 155 12.78 -7.17 -1.84
N LEU A 156 13.37 -6.38 -0.96
CA LEU A 156 13.69 -6.77 0.42
C LEU A 156 12.50 -6.45 1.34
N ILE A 157 12.09 -7.40 2.18
CA ILE A 157 10.88 -7.35 3.03
C ILE A 157 11.25 -7.43 4.50
#